data_AF-A0A563CC49-F1
#
_entry.id   AF-A0A563CC49-F1
#
_cell.length_a   1.000
_cell.length_b   1.000
_cell.length_c   1.000
_cell.angle_alpha   90.00
_cell.angle_beta   90.00
_cell.angle_gamma   90.00
#
_symmetry.space_group_name_H-M   'P 1'
#
loop_
_entity.id
_entity.type
_entity.pdbx_description
1 polymer ?
#
loop_
_entity_poly.entity_id
_entity_poly.type
_entity_poly.pdbx_seq_one_letter_code
_entity_poly.pdbx_strand_id
1 'polypeptide(L)'
;MVRNREQFNPSDSEKSLSKKIMALIGATAFALGAAGCSDSESYRYKEPTPDTTTSTSQESENPSSETSTDTTEPVPQEIIDKYKDINLSDLRDVLEKEKNGEEVSYSEWRATFAKFVNENLVKEDDKIPVEEYETVSSNRSNFAKDIRPVIKNNVIGIFALGSIRRDSVEYGYPFSVEEMKKIDKGVFNVITVGQAKYLLADITVYDKDKHFPYMFNVKDITDITVEEVFESTGRTYEGNPTGWISYIPDGFATGEDQCGVEKYVSMCRKTNPNVDFGPNETPDKKITTYGYATTEISTVYKVSFKDNENDELSIPFAVRAFINKDEDASDLNVPGYKQVDSRFINDDDLHITSVIAGFSILTKDDADAAFLEKDGVKVSPGAIPEVAKLLK
;
A
#
# COMPACT_ATOMS: atom_id res chain seq x y z
N MET A 1 -51.11 32.93 1.96
CA MET A 1 -50.84 32.65 3.37
C MET A 1 -49.35 32.37 3.51
N VAL A 2 -48.69 33.08 4.41
CA VAL A 2 -47.23 33.03 4.69
C VAL A 2 -46.99 32.18 5.94
N ARG A 3 -45.92 31.36 5.97
CA ARG A 3 -44.90 31.31 7.05
C ARG A 3 -43.72 30.36 6.75
N ASN A 4 -42.52 30.87 7.08
CA ASN A 4 -41.15 30.34 6.97
C ASN A 4 -40.80 29.16 7.89
N ARG A 5 -39.74 28.41 7.53
CA ARG A 5 -38.48 28.12 8.28
C ARG A 5 -37.78 26.91 7.64
N GLU A 6 -36.57 27.02 7.10
CA GLU A 6 -35.23 26.96 7.71
C GLU A 6 -34.46 25.79 7.06
N GLN A 7 -33.51 26.16 6.19
CA GLN A 7 -32.12 25.72 6.20
C GLN A 7 -31.81 24.35 6.85
N PHE A 8 -31.42 23.36 6.03
CA PHE A 8 -30.44 22.34 6.41
C PHE A 8 -29.55 22.02 5.21
N ASN A 9 -28.36 22.63 5.21
CA ASN A 9 -27.16 21.97 4.69
C ASN A 9 -26.79 20.83 5.63
N PRO A 10 -26.18 19.77 5.09
CA PRO A 10 -24.81 19.44 5.48
C PRO A 10 -23.99 19.22 4.19
N SER A 11 -23.06 20.11 3.81
CA SER A 11 -21.66 20.17 4.25
C SER A 11 -21.18 19.02 5.16
N ASP A 12 -20.20 18.27 4.64
CA ASP A 12 -19.06 17.62 5.31
C ASP A 12 -18.85 16.14 4.89
N SER A 13 -18.55 15.89 3.60
CA SER A 13 -18.10 14.57 3.10
C SER A 13 -16.56 14.42 3.04
N GLU A 14 -15.79 15.47 3.34
CA GLU A 14 -14.33 15.38 3.46
C GLU A 14 -13.93 15.11 4.91
N LYS A 15 -13.66 13.83 5.28
CA LYS A 15 -12.76 13.38 6.39
C LYS A 15 -12.96 11.92 6.88
N SER A 16 -13.86 11.11 6.31
CA SER A 16 -14.19 9.81 6.93
C SER A 16 -13.15 8.69 6.70
N LEU A 17 -12.47 8.65 5.55
CA LEU A 17 -11.51 7.58 5.23
C LEU A 17 -10.21 7.69 6.06
N SER A 18 -9.62 8.88 6.17
CA SER A 18 -8.40 9.07 6.98
C SER A 18 -8.67 8.92 8.48
N LYS A 19 -9.86 9.30 8.96
CA LYS A 19 -10.23 9.14 10.38
C LYS A 19 -10.37 7.69 10.82
N LYS A 20 -10.79 6.76 9.95
CA LYS A 20 -10.98 5.34 10.34
C LYS A 20 -9.66 4.63 10.66
N ILE A 21 -8.60 4.93 9.91
CA ILE A 21 -7.26 4.42 10.21
C ILE A 21 -6.63 5.23 11.34
N MET A 22 -6.77 6.57 11.33
CA MET A 22 -6.24 7.42 12.40
C MET A 22 -6.90 7.18 13.77
N ALA A 23 -8.13 6.68 13.86
CA ALA A 23 -8.81 6.42 15.14
C ALA A 23 -8.40 5.12 15.82
N LEU A 24 -7.84 4.16 15.07
CA LEU A 24 -7.17 2.99 15.65
C LEU A 24 -5.68 3.28 15.97
N ILE A 25 -5.18 4.41 15.46
CA ILE A 25 -3.86 4.97 15.70
C ILE A 25 -3.95 5.98 16.88
N GLY A 26 -3.81 5.48 18.10
CA GLY A 26 -3.48 6.29 19.28
C GLY A 26 -4.64 6.78 20.15
N ALA A 27 -4.98 5.97 21.16
CA ALA A 27 -5.53 6.45 22.42
C ALA A 27 -4.55 6.15 23.57
N THR A 28 -3.30 6.58 23.42
CA THR A 28 -2.34 6.66 24.54
C THR A 28 -1.84 8.08 24.61
N ALA A 29 -2.26 8.78 25.66
CA ALA A 29 -2.08 10.20 25.86
C ALA A 29 -0.61 10.56 26.17
N PHE A 30 -0.05 11.48 25.38
CA PHE A 30 0.97 12.39 25.90
C PHE A 30 0.43 13.83 25.84
N ALA A 31 0.16 14.37 27.02
CA ALA A 31 -0.26 15.73 27.25
C ALA A 31 0.97 16.63 27.47
N LEU A 32 1.31 17.46 26.48
CA LEU A 32 2.11 18.69 26.56
C LEU A 32 1.76 19.47 25.27
N GLY A 33 1.45 20.75 25.18
CA GLY A 33 1.30 21.90 26.05
C GLY A 33 0.82 23.03 25.12
N ALA A 34 0.05 23.99 25.66
CA ALA A 34 -0.80 24.92 24.92
C ALA A 34 -0.14 25.93 23.96
N ALA A 35 -1.00 26.48 23.07
CA ALA A 35 -0.98 27.74 22.31
C ALA A 35 -0.89 27.53 20.78
N GLY A 36 -1.74 28.10 19.92
CA GLY A 36 -2.87 29.00 20.08
C GLY A 36 -3.45 29.30 18.68
N CYS A 37 -4.76 29.49 18.64
CA CYS A 37 -5.60 30.18 17.64
C CYS A 37 -5.29 30.06 16.13
N SER A 38 -6.30 29.56 15.43
CA SER A 38 -6.66 29.84 14.04
C SER A 38 -6.59 31.33 13.68
N ASP A 39 -6.23 31.64 12.43
CA ASP A 39 -7.09 32.43 11.54
C ASP A 39 -6.60 32.37 10.08
N SER A 40 -7.54 31.99 9.21
CA SER A 40 -7.50 32.18 7.77
C SER A 40 -7.91 33.61 7.42
N GLU A 41 -7.17 34.30 6.53
CA GLU A 41 -7.70 35.00 5.34
C GLU A 41 -6.72 36.01 4.72
N SER A 42 -6.51 35.84 3.42
CA SER A 42 -6.61 36.85 2.33
C SER A 42 -5.74 38.14 2.31
N TYR A 43 -4.89 38.19 1.26
CA TYR A 43 -4.43 39.32 0.42
C TYR A 43 -4.29 40.75 1.00
N ARG A 44 -3.07 41.30 0.94
CA ARG A 44 -2.73 42.52 0.15
C ARG A 44 -1.23 42.87 0.18
N TYR A 45 -0.73 43.22 -1.00
CA TYR A 45 0.48 44.00 -1.32
C TYR A 45 0.96 44.98 -0.23
N LYS A 46 2.28 45.01 0.02
CA LYS A 46 3.14 46.20 -0.08
C LYS A 46 4.61 45.85 0.21
N GLU A 47 5.43 45.99 -0.81
CA GLU A 47 6.89 46.08 -0.71
C GLU A 47 7.27 47.45 -0.12
N PRO A 48 8.34 47.50 0.68
CA PRO A 48 9.29 48.60 0.53
C PRO A 48 10.74 48.13 0.54
N THR A 49 11.47 48.54 -0.48
CA THR A 49 12.94 48.63 -0.52
C THR A 49 13.46 49.48 0.65
N PRO A 50 14.68 49.19 1.14
CA PRO A 50 15.62 50.29 1.27
C PRO A 50 17.02 49.97 0.73
N ASP A 51 17.42 50.85 -0.18
CA ASP A 51 18.74 51.44 -0.43
C ASP A 51 20.04 50.66 -0.24
N THR A 52 20.73 50.61 -1.39
CA THR A 52 22.15 50.42 -1.65
C THR A 52 23.04 51.39 -0.87
N THR A 53 24.10 50.89 -0.21
CA THR A 53 25.36 51.62 -0.02
C THR A 53 26.55 50.69 -0.21
N THR A 54 27.38 51.00 -1.20
CA THR A 54 28.68 50.40 -1.49
C THR A 54 29.76 51.07 -0.65
N SER A 55 30.64 50.30 0.02
CA SER A 55 32.05 50.66 0.16
C SER A 55 32.95 49.50 0.59
N THR A 56 34.19 49.61 0.14
CA THR A 56 35.23 48.60 -0.14
C THR A 56 36.05 48.11 1.06
N SER A 57 36.42 46.83 1.00
CA SER A 57 37.57 46.06 1.53
C SER A 57 38.46 46.62 2.65
N GLN A 58 38.68 45.80 3.69
CA GLN A 58 40.02 45.52 4.25
C GLN A 58 40.14 44.03 4.66
N GLU A 59 41.27 43.44 4.27
CA GLU A 59 41.71 42.06 4.47
C GLU A 59 42.11 41.80 5.94
N SER A 60 41.71 40.65 6.49
CA SER A 60 42.24 40.12 7.75
C SER A 60 42.20 38.59 7.70
N GLU A 61 43.29 38.01 8.17
CA GLU A 61 43.76 36.65 7.94
C GLU A 61 42.81 35.54 8.43
N ASN A 62 42.87 34.42 7.70
CA ASN A 62 42.17 33.17 7.97
C ASN A 62 42.68 32.51 9.26
N PRO A 63 41.79 31.89 10.05
CA PRO A 63 42.07 30.53 10.50
C PRO A 63 40.96 29.61 10.01
N SER A 64 41.38 28.69 9.13
CA SER A 64 40.68 27.46 8.83
C SER A 64 40.25 26.79 10.14
N SER A 65 38.95 26.78 10.40
CA SER A 65 38.28 25.90 11.35
C SER A 65 37.22 25.17 10.53
N GLU A 66 37.61 24.04 9.96
CA GLU A 66 37.26 22.73 10.50
C GLU A 66 35.74 22.53 10.51
N THR A 67 35.29 21.98 9.39
CA THR A 67 34.32 20.88 9.33
C THR A 67 33.07 21.04 10.19
N SER A 68 32.02 21.57 9.57
CA SER A 68 30.64 21.27 9.95
C SER A 68 30.49 19.75 9.96
N THR A 69 30.64 19.14 11.12
CA THR A 69 30.31 17.74 11.33
C THR A 69 28.80 17.69 11.33
N ASP A 70 28.25 17.25 10.21
CA ASP A 70 26.89 16.74 10.11
C ASP A 70 26.85 15.52 11.04
N THR A 71 26.57 15.74 12.34
CA THR A 71 26.45 14.66 13.32
C THR A 71 25.11 13.98 13.09
N THR A 72 25.03 13.20 12.03
CA THR A 72 24.02 12.14 11.93
C THR A 72 24.25 11.24 13.13
N GLU A 73 23.25 11.09 13.99
CA GLU A 73 23.32 10.14 15.09
C GLU A 73 23.65 8.75 14.54
N PRO A 74 24.54 7.98 15.20
CA PRO A 74 24.90 6.66 14.72
C PRO A 74 23.66 5.75 14.74
N VAL A 75 23.51 4.94 13.70
CA VAL A 75 22.42 3.95 13.60
C VAL A 75 22.47 3.02 14.83
N PRO A 76 21.36 2.86 15.58
CA PRO A 76 21.34 1.97 16.74
C PRO A 76 21.68 0.52 16.36
N GLN A 77 22.43 -0.19 17.21
CA GLN A 77 22.83 -1.57 16.95
C GLN A 77 21.62 -2.51 16.78
N GLU A 78 20.53 -2.26 17.50
CA GLU A 78 19.28 -3.03 17.37
C GLU A 78 18.71 -2.96 15.95
N ILE A 79 18.84 -1.81 15.29
CA ILE A 79 18.41 -1.60 13.91
C ILE A 79 19.36 -2.30 12.95
N ILE A 80 20.68 -2.25 13.18
CA ILE A 80 21.66 -3.00 12.38
C ILE A 80 21.38 -4.50 12.48
N ASP A 81 21.16 -4.99 13.70
CA ASP A 81 20.93 -6.42 13.98
C ASP A 81 19.64 -6.93 13.34
N LYS A 82 18.61 -6.09 13.23
CA LYS A 82 17.34 -6.41 12.54
C LYS A 82 17.53 -6.77 11.06
N TYR A 83 18.52 -6.19 10.40
CA TYR A 83 18.76 -6.38 8.96
C TYR A 83 20.00 -7.22 8.64
N LYS A 84 20.75 -7.69 9.65
CA LYS A 84 22.05 -8.37 9.46
C LYS A 84 21.96 -9.66 8.64
N ASP A 85 20.85 -10.39 8.78
CA ASP A 85 20.58 -11.67 8.13
C ASP A 85 19.62 -11.52 6.93
N ILE A 86 19.25 -10.27 6.58
CA ILE A 86 18.32 -9.96 5.50
C ILE A 86 19.11 -9.61 4.24
N ASN A 87 18.89 -10.37 3.18
CA ASN A 87 19.47 -10.07 1.88
C ASN A 87 18.72 -8.94 1.18
N LEU A 88 19.36 -7.77 1.11
CA LEU A 88 18.87 -6.58 0.40
C LEU A 88 19.59 -6.33 -0.93
N SER A 89 20.44 -7.25 -1.40
CA SER A 89 21.27 -7.03 -2.60
C SER A 89 20.45 -6.75 -3.85
N ASP A 90 19.43 -7.56 -4.12
CA ASP A 90 18.67 -7.45 -5.37
C ASP A 90 17.88 -6.13 -5.41
N LEU A 91 17.35 -5.67 -4.27
CA LEU A 91 16.72 -4.36 -4.15
C LEU A 91 17.72 -3.23 -4.40
N ARG A 92 18.96 -3.37 -3.92
CA ARG A 92 20.04 -2.40 -4.20
C ARG A 92 20.43 -2.39 -5.67
N ASP A 93 20.53 -3.56 -6.29
CA ASP A 93 20.92 -3.66 -7.70
C ASP A 93 19.90 -2.99 -8.62
N VAL A 94 18.60 -3.24 -8.39
CA VAL A 94 17.52 -2.57 -9.12
C VAL A 94 17.52 -1.06 -8.86
N LEU A 95 17.76 -0.64 -7.63
CA LEU A 95 17.86 0.76 -7.26
C LEU A 95 19.05 1.48 -7.93
N GLU A 96 20.19 0.81 -8.06
CA GLU A 96 21.36 1.35 -8.78
C GLU A 96 21.08 1.49 -10.28
N LYS A 97 20.39 0.53 -10.90
CA LYS A 97 19.91 0.66 -12.30
C LYS A 97 19.07 1.93 -12.49
N GLU A 98 18.07 2.13 -11.62
CA GLU A 98 17.23 3.34 -11.64
C GLU A 98 18.04 4.64 -11.45
N LYS A 99 19.03 4.63 -10.55
CA LYS A 99 19.92 5.79 -10.33
C LYS A 99 20.78 6.10 -11.56
N ASN A 100 21.20 5.06 -12.29
CA ASN A 100 21.98 5.18 -13.53
C ASN A 100 21.12 5.54 -14.75
N GLY A 101 19.80 5.61 -14.60
CA GLY A 101 18.86 5.86 -15.69
C GLY A 101 18.68 4.65 -16.61
N GLU A 102 19.04 3.45 -16.16
CA GLU A 102 18.72 2.20 -16.83
C GLU A 102 17.23 1.89 -16.67
N GLU A 103 16.60 1.37 -17.72
CA GLU A 103 15.20 0.98 -17.68
C GLU A 103 15.04 -0.31 -16.88
N VAL A 104 14.34 -0.25 -15.74
CA VAL A 104 13.92 -1.43 -14.99
C VAL A 104 12.50 -1.79 -15.38
N SER A 105 12.30 -3.02 -15.83
CA SER A 105 10.98 -3.49 -16.24
C SER A 105 10.03 -3.68 -15.03
N TYR A 106 8.72 -3.63 -15.27
CA TYR A 106 7.72 -3.91 -14.23
C TYR A 106 7.83 -5.35 -13.71
N SER A 107 8.11 -6.28 -14.62
CA SER A 107 8.41 -7.66 -14.31
C SER A 107 9.62 -7.82 -13.39
N GLU A 108 10.71 -7.09 -13.66
CA GLU A 108 11.91 -7.13 -12.82
C GLU A 108 11.65 -6.59 -11.42
N TRP A 109 10.91 -5.48 -11.29
CA TRP A 109 10.46 -4.96 -9.99
C TRP A 109 9.64 -5.99 -9.21
N ARG A 110 8.69 -6.63 -9.89
CA ARG A 110 7.82 -7.67 -9.29
C ARG A 110 8.63 -8.87 -8.82
N ALA A 111 9.50 -9.40 -9.68
CA ALA A 111 10.33 -10.57 -9.38
C ALA A 111 11.32 -10.29 -8.24
N THR A 112 11.94 -9.11 -8.24
CA THR A 112 12.88 -8.68 -7.19
C THR A 112 12.18 -8.60 -5.84
N PHE A 113 10.98 -8.02 -5.81
CA PHE A 113 10.21 -7.91 -4.58
C PHE A 113 9.73 -9.27 -4.07
N ALA A 114 9.16 -10.10 -4.97
CA ALA A 114 8.72 -11.46 -4.63
C ALA A 114 9.87 -12.30 -4.07
N LYS A 115 11.05 -12.23 -4.72
CA LYS A 115 12.28 -12.89 -4.27
C LYS A 115 12.71 -12.41 -2.89
N PHE A 116 12.80 -11.09 -2.68
CA PHE A 116 13.16 -10.50 -1.39
C PHE A 116 12.28 -11.04 -0.27
N VAL A 117 10.96 -11.03 -0.44
CA VAL A 117 10.04 -11.53 0.58
C VAL A 117 10.18 -13.05 0.75
N ASN A 118 10.23 -13.80 -0.36
CA ASN A 118 10.24 -15.26 -0.34
C ASN A 118 11.49 -15.84 0.32
N GLU A 119 12.66 -15.26 0.05
CA GLU A 119 13.94 -15.76 0.55
C GLU A 119 14.21 -15.35 2.00
N ASN A 120 13.70 -14.20 2.43
CA ASN A 120 14.02 -13.65 3.76
C ASN A 120 12.91 -13.83 4.80
N LEU A 121 11.64 -13.81 4.38
CA LEU A 121 10.50 -13.60 5.29
C LEU A 121 9.50 -14.77 5.27
N VAL A 122 9.53 -15.60 4.23
CA VAL A 122 8.59 -16.72 4.08
C VAL A 122 9.23 -18.00 4.59
N LYS A 123 8.45 -18.76 5.37
CA LYS A 123 8.86 -20.08 5.88
C LYS A 123 8.98 -21.08 4.75
N GLU A 124 9.88 -22.06 4.89
CA GLU A 124 10.20 -23.02 3.82
C GLU A 124 8.96 -23.71 3.22
N ASP A 125 8.00 -24.12 4.07
CA ASP A 125 6.77 -24.80 3.64
C ASP A 125 5.80 -23.89 2.86
N ASP A 126 5.95 -22.56 2.97
CA ASP A 126 5.10 -21.54 2.35
C ASP A 126 5.79 -20.84 1.15
N LYS A 127 7.02 -21.23 0.81
CA LYS A 127 7.79 -20.58 -0.27
C LYS A 127 7.16 -20.80 -1.63
N ILE A 128 7.15 -19.74 -2.43
CA ILE A 128 6.78 -19.81 -3.85
C ILE A 128 8.00 -20.27 -4.68
N PRO A 129 7.79 -21.07 -5.75
CA PRO A 129 8.85 -21.43 -6.68
C PRO A 129 9.53 -20.20 -7.31
N VAL A 130 10.82 -20.32 -7.64
CA VAL A 130 11.61 -19.20 -8.18
C VAL A 130 11.11 -18.76 -9.55
N GLU A 131 10.61 -19.70 -10.35
CA GLU A 131 9.98 -19.47 -11.65
C GLU A 131 8.67 -18.67 -11.56
N GLU A 132 8.07 -18.57 -10.37
CA GLU A 132 6.80 -17.88 -10.13
C GLU A 132 6.96 -16.44 -9.63
N TYR A 133 8.19 -15.95 -9.43
CA TYR A 133 8.46 -14.60 -8.94
C TYR A 133 7.94 -13.51 -9.89
N GLU A 134 8.01 -13.74 -11.20
CA GLU A 134 7.55 -12.79 -12.21
C GLU A 134 6.09 -13.02 -12.60
N THR A 135 5.74 -14.26 -12.95
CA THR A 135 4.40 -14.69 -13.34
C THR A 135 4.17 -16.12 -12.89
N VAL A 136 2.95 -16.46 -12.50
CA VAL A 136 2.56 -17.84 -12.18
C VAL A 136 2.05 -18.53 -13.42
N SER A 137 2.57 -19.71 -13.73
CA SER A 137 2.07 -20.55 -14.82
C SER A 137 0.96 -21.46 -14.31
N SER A 138 -0.25 -21.34 -14.83
CA SER A 138 -1.40 -22.13 -14.37
C SER A 138 -2.48 -22.23 -15.45
N ASN A 139 -3.66 -22.75 -15.09
CA ASN A 139 -4.84 -22.82 -15.95
C ASN A 139 -6.07 -22.31 -15.19
N ARG A 140 -7.20 -22.17 -15.91
CA ARG A 140 -8.45 -21.65 -15.33
C ARG A 140 -8.96 -22.45 -14.12
N SER A 141 -8.70 -23.75 -14.05
CA SER A 141 -9.18 -24.59 -12.97
C SER A 141 -8.35 -24.44 -11.68
N ASN A 142 -7.04 -24.18 -11.81
CA ASN A 142 -6.12 -24.16 -10.67
C ASN A 142 -5.59 -22.76 -10.29
N PHE A 143 -5.69 -21.75 -11.15
CA PHE A 143 -4.99 -20.48 -10.93
C PHE A 143 -5.26 -19.83 -9.57
N ALA A 144 -6.49 -19.94 -9.06
CA ALA A 144 -6.83 -19.34 -7.78
C ALA A 144 -6.02 -19.96 -6.65
N LYS A 145 -5.75 -21.27 -6.71
CA LYS A 145 -4.86 -21.94 -5.76
C LYS A 145 -3.41 -21.53 -5.97
N ASP A 146 -2.96 -21.48 -7.22
CA ASP A 146 -1.55 -21.29 -7.56
C ASP A 146 -1.08 -19.84 -7.33
N ILE A 147 -1.93 -18.83 -7.54
CA ILE A 147 -1.57 -17.41 -7.35
C ILE A 147 -1.70 -16.91 -5.89
N ARG A 148 -2.44 -17.63 -5.03
CA ARG A 148 -2.67 -17.24 -3.62
C ARG A 148 -1.38 -17.09 -2.81
N PRO A 149 -0.40 -18.01 -2.90
CA PRO A 149 0.90 -17.83 -2.27
C PRO A 149 1.60 -16.52 -2.66
N VAL A 150 1.51 -16.10 -3.93
CA VAL A 150 2.06 -14.81 -4.41
C VAL A 150 1.32 -13.62 -3.78
N ILE A 151 -0.01 -13.69 -3.68
CA ILE A 151 -0.79 -12.63 -3.00
C ILE A 151 -0.38 -12.52 -1.52
N LYS A 152 -0.26 -13.66 -0.82
CA LYS A 152 0.20 -13.72 0.58
C LYS A 152 1.61 -13.15 0.74
N ASN A 153 2.52 -13.50 -0.17
CA ASN A 153 3.88 -12.97 -0.24
C ASN A 153 3.85 -11.43 -0.37
N ASN A 154 3.06 -10.88 -1.29
CA ASN A 154 2.88 -9.43 -1.42
C ASN A 154 2.34 -8.77 -0.14
N VAL A 155 1.40 -9.44 0.57
CA VAL A 155 0.90 -8.95 1.87
C VAL A 155 2.03 -8.88 2.89
N ILE A 156 2.81 -9.94 3.08
CA ILE A 156 3.98 -9.94 3.99
C ILE A 156 4.93 -8.80 3.63
N GLY A 157 5.25 -8.66 2.33
CA GLY A 157 6.13 -7.64 1.81
C GLY A 157 5.67 -6.21 2.10
N ILE A 158 4.36 -5.92 2.05
CA ILE A 158 3.82 -4.59 2.37
C ILE A 158 4.19 -4.17 3.81
N PHE A 159 4.07 -5.08 4.78
CA PHE A 159 4.42 -4.79 6.19
C PHE A 159 5.93 -4.65 6.38
N ALA A 160 6.70 -5.57 5.79
CA ALA A 160 8.16 -5.51 5.85
C ALA A 160 8.70 -4.22 5.24
N LEU A 161 8.21 -3.83 4.06
CA LEU A 161 8.61 -2.61 3.38
C LEU A 161 8.21 -1.36 4.18
N GLY A 162 7.03 -1.34 4.80
CA GLY A 162 6.63 -0.26 5.70
C GLY A 162 7.54 -0.14 6.93
N SER A 163 7.99 -1.26 7.49
CA SER A 163 8.94 -1.25 8.60
C SER A 163 10.34 -0.80 8.16
N ILE A 164 10.83 -1.28 7.01
CA ILE A 164 12.09 -0.83 6.41
C ILE A 164 12.05 0.68 6.17
N ARG A 165 10.93 1.19 5.65
CA ARG A 165 10.72 2.62 5.41
C ARG A 165 10.82 3.42 6.71
N ARG A 166 10.15 2.97 7.77
CA ARG A 166 10.21 3.65 9.06
C ARG A 166 11.65 3.76 9.57
N ASP A 167 12.38 2.66 9.59
CA ASP A 167 13.77 2.66 10.07
C ASP A 167 14.66 3.51 9.16
N SER A 168 14.40 3.51 7.85
CA SER A 168 15.11 4.33 6.86
C SER A 168 14.86 5.83 7.04
N VAL A 169 13.67 6.22 7.46
CA VAL A 169 13.35 7.63 7.74
C VAL A 169 13.92 8.06 9.10
N GLU A 170 13.83 7.21 10.10
CA GLU A 170 14.27 7.52 11.47
C GLU A 170 15.80 7.54 11.57
N TYR A 171 16.47 6.55 10.97
CA TYR A 171 17.89 6.29 11.17
C TYR A 171 18.73 6.39 9.88
N GLY A 172 18.11 6.58 8.72
CA GLY A 172 18.83 6.53 7.44
C GLY A 172 19.33 5.14 7.07
N TYR A 173 18.73 4.07 7.60
CA TYR A 173 19.13 2.69 7.41
C TYR A 173 17.91 1.73 7.36
N PRO A 174 17.89 0.70 6.50
CA PRO A 174 18.97 0.23 5.63
C PRO A 174 19.11 0.98 4.30
N PHE A 175 18.17 1.88 4.00
CA PHE A 175 18.17 2.75 2.84
C PHE A 175 18.01 4.21 3.29
N SER A 176 18.43 5.14 2.45
CA SER A 176 18.07 6.55 2.61
C SER A 176 16.61 6.79 2.23
N VAL A 177 16.05 7.93 2.65
CA VAL A 177 14.67 8.32 2.32
C VAL A 177 14.43 8.39 0.80
N GLU A 178 15.39 8.89 0.03
CA GLU A 178 15.26 8.99 -1.43
C GLU A 178 15.32 7.64 -2.13
N GLU A 179 16.07 6.69 -1.57
CA GLU A 179 16.09 5.32 -2.05
C GLU A 179 14.77 4.61 -1.73
N MET A 180 14.22 4.83 -0.53
CA MET A 180 12.91 4.30 -0.15
C MET A 180 11.80 4.79 -1.06
N LYS A 181 11.77 6.08 -1.42
CA LYS A 181 10.80 6.61 -2.39
C LYS A 181 10.83 5.87 -3.73
N LYS A 182 12.03 5.51 -4.22
CA LYS A 182 12.20 4.76 -5.47
C LYS A 182 11.75 3.32 -5.33
N ILE A 183 12.14 2.65 -4.24
CA ILE A 183 11.74 1.26 -3.95
C ILE A 183 10.22 1.18 -3.81
N ASP A 184 9.63 2.03 -2.96
CA ASP A 184 8.18 2.06 -2.75
C ASP A 184 7.43 2.34 -4.07
N LYS A 185 7.92 3.28 -4.89
CA LYS A 185 7.34 3.54 -6.21
C LYS A 185 7.42 2.32 -7.12
N GLY A 186 8.60 1.72 -7.28
CA GLY A 186 8.80 0.55 -8.13
C GLY A 186 7.91 -0.62 -7.74
N VAL A 187 7.92 -0.95 -6.44
CA VAL A 187 7.15 -2.05 -5.86
C VAL A 187 5.64 -1.79 -5.92
N PHE A 188 5.15 -0.70 -5.30
CA PHE A 188 3.70 -0.47 -5.23
C PHE A 188 3.09 -0.18 -6.59
N ASN A 189 3.87 0.33 -7.55
CA ASN A 189 3.36 0.49 -8.91
C ASN A 189 3.10 -0.84 -9.61
N VAL A 190 3.71 -1.96 -9.21
CA VAL A 190 3.49 -3.28 -9.82
C VAL A 190 2.61 -4.21 -9.00
N ILE A 191 2.56 -4.06 -7.67
CA ILE A 191 1.75 -4.94 -6.81
C ILE A 191 0.43 -4.33 -6.35
N THR A 192 0.19 -3.02 -6.57
CA THR A 192 -1.05 -2.37 -6.10
C THR A 192 -1.74 -1.53 -7.18
N VAL A 193 -3.05 -1.32 -6.99
CA VAL A 193 -3.88 -0.42 -7.80
C VAL A 193 -5.03 0.13 -6.95
N GLY A 194 -5.66 1.21 -7.41
CA GLY A 194 -6.95 1.66 -6.91
C GLY A 194 -6.92 2.05 -5.43
N GLN A 195 -7.89 1.53 -4.67
CA GLN A 195 -8.04 1.85 -3.25
C GLN A 195 -6.83 1.44 -2.44
N ALA A 196 -6.25 0.27 -2.68
CA ALA A 196 -5.07 -0.19 -1.95
C ALA A 196 -3.87 0.75 -2.16
N LYS A 197 -3.58 1.13 -3.42
CA LYS A 197 -2.48 2.06 -3.73
C LYS A 197 -2.69 3.40 -3.04
N TYR A 198 -3.90 3.95 -3.14
CA TYR A 198 -4.26 5.22 -2.51
C TYR A 198 -4.09 5.16 -0.98
N LEU A 199 -4.62 4.11 -0.35
CA LEU A 199 -4.56 3.97 1.11
C LEU A 199 -3.13 3.81 1.60
N LEU A 200 -2.34 2.95 0.95
CA LEU A 200 -0.93 2.76 1.29
C LEU A 200 -0.15 4.07 1.14
N ALA A 201 -0.43 4.86 0.10
CA ALA A 201 0.18 6.16 -0.08
C ALA A 201 -0.25 7.17 1.00
N ASP A 202 -1.50 7.13 1.46
CA ASP A 202 -2.05 8.00 2.52
C ASP A 202 -1.39 7.77 3.87
N ILE A 203 -1.08 6.51 4.20
CA ILE A 203 -0.43 6.14 5.45
C ILE A 203 1.11 6.13 5.35
N THR A 204 1.67 6.43 4.18
CA THR A 204 3.12 6.45 3.96
C THR A 204 3.73 7.78 4.44
N VAL A 205 4.79 7.65 5.23
CA VAL A 205 5.50 8.78 5.83
C VAL A 205 6.98 8.71 5.45
N TYR A 206 7.51 9.82 4.94
CA TYR A 206 8.93 10.01 4.61
C TYR A 206 9.58 11.12 5.44
N ASP A 207 8.91 11.57 6.49
CA ASP A 207 9.29 12.68 7.34
C ASP A 207 9.32 12.19 8.78
N LYS A 208 10.51 12.23 9.40
CA LYS A 208 10.74 11.71 10.76
C LYS A 208 9.92 12.43 11.82
N ASP A 209 9.52 13.68 11.56
CA ASP A 209 8.76 14.48 12.52
C ASP A 209 7.24 14.17 12.47
N LYS A 210 6.82 13.26 11.58
CA LYS A 210 5.43 12.83 11.44
C LYS A 210 5.18 11.47 12.09
N HIS A 211 3.94 11.26 12.49
CA HIS A 211 3.52 10.02 13.12
C HIS A 211 3.53 8.85 12.13
N PHE A 212 4.33 7.83 12.43
CA PHE A 212 4.34 6.56 11.70
C PHE A 212 3.21 5.64 12.16
N PRO A 213 2.45 5.02 11.23
CA PRO A 213 1.45 4.03 11.61
C PRO A 213 2.05 2.89 12.42
N TYR A 214 1.43 2.55 13.55
CA TYR A 214 1.88 1.47 14.42
C TYR A 214 1.91 0.10 13.73
N MET A 215 1.12 -0.09 12.65
CA MET A 215 1.14 -1.33 11.86
C MET A 215 2.50 -1.61 11.19
N PHE A 216 3.38 -0.61 11.11
CA PHE A 216 4.75 -0.74 10.62
C PHE A 216 5.79 -0.70 11.75
N ASN A 217 5.34 -0.69 13.02
CA ASN A 217 6.18 -0.86 14.20
C ASN A 217 6.52 -2.34 14.37
N VAL A 218 7.33 -2.88 13.47
CA VAL A 218 7.75 -4.28 13.52
C VAL A 218 9.14 -4.34 14.12
N LYS A 219 9.31 -5.10 15.21
CA LYS A 219 10.62 -5.28 15.84
C LYS A 219 11.58 -6.08 14.97
N ASP A 220 11.11 -7.24 14.51
CA ASP A 220 11.84 -8.12 13.60
C ASP A 220 10.93 -8.45 12.41
N ILE A 221 11.36 -8.09 11.20
CA ILE A 221 10.53 -8.33 10.01
C ILE A 221 10.40 -9.83 9.68
N THR A 222 11.27 -10.68 10.20
CA THR A 222 11.16 -12.14 10.07
C THR A 222 10.09 -12.75 10.98
N ASP A 223 9.65 -12.01 12.00
CA ASP A 223 8.54 -12.41 12.89
C ASP A 223 7.16 -12.13 12.28
N ILE A 224 7.08 -11.49 11.10
CA ILE A 224 5.80 -11.22 10.43
C ILE A 224 5.17 -12.55 10.01
N THR A 225 3.95 -12.80 10.50
CA THR A 225 3.14 -13.96 10.14
C THR A 225 1.83 -13.52 9.52
N VAL A 226 1.40 -14.25 8.51
CA VAL A 226 0.14 -14.00 7.80
C VAL A 226 -0.66 -15.30 7.74
N GLU A 227 -1.84 -15.28 8.34
CA GLU A 227 -2.77 -16.41 8.38
C GLU A 227 -4.01 -16.09 7.55
N GLU A 228 -4.40 -16.98 6.65
CA GLU A 228 -5.67 -16.95 5.93
C GLU A 228 -6.82 -17.31 6.88
N VAL A 229 -7.69 -16.35 7.17
CA VAL A 229 -8.83 -16.54 8.08
C VAL A 229 -10.08 -16.91 7.31
N PHE A 230 -10.27 -16.28 6.16
CA PHE A 230 -11.39 -16.51 5.27
C PHE A 230 -11.00 -16.20 3.84
N GLU A 231 -11.40 -17.06 2.92
CA GLU A 231 -11.23 -16.87 1.49
C GLU A 231 -12.60 -16.80 0.83
N SER A 232 -12.80 -15.79 -0.01
CA SER A 232 -14.04 -15.67 -0.76
C SER A 232 -14.14 -16.78 -1.79
N THR A 233 -15.36 -17.27 -1.96
CA THR A 233 -15.69 -18.33 -2.91
C THR A 233 -16.87 -17.89 -3.76
N GLY A 234 -16.75 -18.08 -5.07
CA GLY A 234 -17.76 -17.71 -6.05
C GLY A 234 -18.50 -18.92 -6.61
N ARG A 235 -19.30 -18.65 -7.64
CA ARG A 235 -19.87 -19.67 -8.52
C ARG A 235 -19.70 -19.27 -9.98
N THR A 236 -19.49 -20.24 -10.85
CA THR A 236 -19.60 -20.04 -12.31
C THR A 236 -21.06 -19.76 -12.69
N TYR A 237 -21.28 -19.34 -13.95
CA TYR A 237 -22.64 -19.20 -14.50
C TYR A 237 -23.45 -20.51 -14.44
N GLU A 238 -22.77 -21.66 -14.52
CA GLU A 238 -23.38 -22.99 -14.41
C GLU A 238 -23.65 -23.41 -12.95
N GLY A 239 -23.25 -22.58 -11.98
CA GLY A 239 -23.40 -22.82 -10.56
C GLY A 239 -22.29 -23.65 -9.93
N ASN A 240 -21.19 -23.95 -10.62
CA ASN A 240 -20.07 -24.70 -10.04
C ASN A 240 -19.25 -23.79 -9.10
N PRO A 241 -18.82 -24.28 -7.92
CA PRO A 241 -18.05 -23.46 -6.97
C PRO A 241 -16.69 -23.06 -7.54
N THR A 242 -16.23 -21.84 -7.22
CA THR A 242 -14.93 -21.31 -7.64
C THR A 242 -14.14 -20.76 -6.45
N GLY A 243 -12.80 -20.87 -6.50
CA GLY A 243 -11.89 -20.26 -5.51
C GLY A 243 -11.63 -18.75 -5.71
N TRP A 244 -12.40 -18.13 -6.61
CA TRP A 244 -12.33 -16.74 -7.05
C TRP A 244 -13.74 -16.21 -7.27
N ILE A 245 -13.89 -14.89 -7.36
CA ILE A 245 -15.17 -14.21 -7.59
C ILE A 245 -15.06 -13.28 -8.79
N SER A 246 -16.22 -12.93 -9.38
CA SER A 246 -16.27 -11.90 -10.42
C SER A 246 -16.50 -10.54 -9.78
N TYR A 247 -15.53 -9.64 -9.94
CA TYR A 247 -15.68 -8.26 -9.50
C TYR A 247 -16.78 -7.57 -10.30
N ILE A 248 -17.75 -7.01 -9.58
CA ILE A 248 -18.81 -6.18 -10.13
C ILE A 248 -18.62 -4.77 -9.54
N PRO A 249 -18.26 -3.76 -10.38
CA PRO A 249 -18.19 -2.38 -9.93
C PRO A 249 -19.53 -1.92 -9.37
N ASP A 250 -19.52 -1.17 -8.26
CA ASP A 250 -20.70 -0.66 -7.57
C ASP A 250 -21.40 0.52 -8.31
N GLY A 251 -21.39 0.49 -9.66
CA GLY A 251 -21.86 1.55 -10.56
C GLY A 251 -20.72 2.42 -11.10
N PHE A 252 -21.00 3.25 -12.11
CA PHE A 252 -20.07 4.33 -12.48
C PHE A 252 -20.10 5.38 -11.38
N ALA A 253 -18.96 5.69 -10.76
CA ALA A 253 -18.86 6.79 -9.80
C ALA A 253 -19.25 8.11 -10.49
N THR A 254 -20.52 8.47 -10.44
CA THR A 254 -21.03 9.77 -10.90
C THR A 254 -21.12 10.69 -9.69
N GLY A 255 -19.97 11.18 -9.24
CA GLY A 255 -19.85 12.12 -8.13
C GLY A 255 -19.18 11.53 -6.89
N GLU A 256 -18.19 12.29 -6.39
CA GLU A 256 -17.26 12.03 -5.28
C GLU A 256 -16.34 10.80 -5.45
N ASP A 257 -15.04 11.06 -5.23
CA ASP A 257 -13.96 10.09 -5.26
C ASP A 257 -14.07 9.10 -4.08
N GLN A 258 -14.83 8.03 -4.29
CA GLN A 258 -15.07 6.98 -3.31
C GLN A 258 -13.97 5.92 -3.39
N CYS A 259 -13.28 5.70 -2.26
CA CYS A 259 -12.18 4.74 -2.11
C CYS A 259 -12.44 3.87 -0.88
N GLY A 260 -13.31 2.86 -1.00
CA GLY A 260 -13.62 1.91 0.07
C GLY A 260 -13.08 0.52 -0.25
N VAL A 261 -12.77 -0.28 0.77
CA VAL A 261 -12.45 -1.71 0.55
C VAL A 261 -13.72 -2.49 0.21
N GLU A 262 -14.85 -2.03 0.75
CA GLU A 262 -16.18 -2.58 0.56
C GLU A 262 -16.77 -2.24 -0.81
N LYS A 263 -16.41 -1.07 -1.35
CA LYS A 263 -16.93 -0.56 -2.62
C LYS A 263 -15.91 0.33 -3.33
N TYR A 264 -15.95 0.33 -4.67
CA TYR A 264 -15.13 1.21 -5.53
C TYR A 264 -13.61 0.93 -5.51
N VAL A 265 -13.18 -0.27 -5.12
CA VAL A 265 -11.75 -0.65 -5.08
C VAL A 265 -11.01 -0.35 -6.39
N SER A 266 -11.60 -0.66 -7.55
CA SER A 266 -10.99 -0.37 -8.86
C SER A 266 -11.24 1.05 -9.38
N MET A 267 -12.21 1.76 -8.78
CA MET A 267 -12.67 3.08 -9.24
C MET A 267 -12.03 4.23 -8.47
N CYS A 268 -11.31 3.94 -7.39
CA CYS A 268 -10.50 4.92 -6.70
C CYS A 268 -9.36 5.43 -7.61
N ARG A 269 -9.58 6.59 -8.23
CA ARG A 269 -8.59 7.25 -9.11
C ARG A 269 -7.66 8.19 -8.35
N LYS A 270 -7.99 8.49 -7.09
CA LYS A 270 -7.17 9.35 -6.24
C LYS A 270 -5.76 8.80 -6.11
N THR A 271 -4.79 9.70 -6.19
CA THR A 271 -3.42 9.48 -5.78
C THR A 271 -3.10 10.41 -4.62
N ASN A 272 -2.11 10.07 -3.81
CA ASN A 272 -1.64 10.97 -2.77
C ASN A 272 -0.72 12.02 -3.41
N PRO A 273 -0.93 13.33 -3.20
CA PRO A 273 -0.09 14.36 -3.82
C PRO A 273 1.34 14.41 -3.25
N ASN A 274 1.57 13.84 -2.07
CA ASN A 274 2.87 13.85 -1.38
C ASN A 274 3.67 12.56 -1.56
N VAL A 275 3.05 11.50 -2.08
CA VAL A 275 3.63 10.16 -2.22
C VAL A 275 3.34 9.63 -3.62
N ASP A 276 4.37 9.43 -4.43
CA ASP A 276 4.26 8.93 -5.80
C ASP A 276 4.51 7.42 -5.86
N PHE A 277 3.43 6.64 -5.92
CA PHE A 277 3.44 5.19 -6.21
C PHE A 277 3.06 4.87 -7.66
N GLY A 278 3.21 5.85 -8.56
CA GLY A 278 2.68 5.79 -9.90
C GLY A 278 1.17 6.04 -9.96
N PRO A 279 0.61 6.12 -11.17
CA PRO A 279 -0.79 6.50 -11.35
C PRO A 279 -1.74 5.35 -10.98
N ASN A 280 -3.00 5.73 -10.72
CA ASN A 280 -4.12 4.80 -10.55
C ASN A 280 -4.97 4.65 -11.83
N GLU A 281 -4.73 5.50 -12.83
CA GLU A 281 -5.38 5.46 -14.13
C GLU A 281 -4.36 5.43 -15.27
N THR A 282 -4.79 4.92 -16.41
CA THR A 282 -3.95 4.98 -17.62
C THR A 282 -3.88 6.42 -18.10
N PRO A 283 -2.69 7.01 -18.30
CA PRO A 283 -2.54 8.43 -18.67
C PRO A 283 -3.37 8.87 -19.89
N ASP A 284 -3.58 7.96 -20.84
CA ASP A 284 -4.27 8.26 -22.10
C ASP A 284 -5.75 7.83 -22.15
N LYS A 285 -6.29 7.23 -21.08
CA LYS A 285 -7.67 6.71 -21.04
C LYS A 285 -8.44 7.23 -19.84
N LYS A 286 -9.56 7.93 -20.08
CA LYS A 286 -10.50 8.40 -19.03
C LYS A 286 -11.38 7.30 -18.41
N ILE A 287 -11.03 6.02 -18.58
CA ILE A 287 -11.82 4.88 -18.10
C ILE A 287 -11.11 4.16 -16.96
N THR A 288 -11.90 3.54 -16.08
CA THR A 288 -11.41 2.71 -14.97
C THR A 288 -10.57 1.56 -15.53
N THR A 289 -9.46 1.29 -14.88
CA THR A 289 -8.46 0.35 -15.37
C THR A 289 -8.88 -1.10 -15.22
N TYR A 290 -9.53 -1.47 -14.12
CA TYR A 290 -10.15 -2.79 -13.95
C TYR A 290 -11.67 -2.71 -14.01
N GLY A 291 -12.24 -3.37 -15.03
CA GLY A 291 -13.65 -3.29 -15.38
C GLY A 291 -14.55 -4.39 -14.81
N TYR A 292 -15.79 -4.40 -15.27
CA TYR A 292 -16.79 -5.42 -14.95
C TYR A 292 -16.29 -6.83 -15.26
N ALA A 293 -16.60 -7.78 -14.37
CA ALA A 293 -16.22 -9.19 -14.45
C ALA A 293 -14.69 -9.43 -14.44
N THR A 294 -13.93 -8.51 -13.85
CA THR A 294 -12.53 -8.77 -13.49
C THR A 294 -12.48 -9.94 -12.50
N THR A 295 -11.57 -10.89 -12.71
CA THR A 295 -11.38 -11.98 -11.74
C THR A 295 -10.72 -11.44 -10.48
N GLU A 296 -11.32 -11.75 -9.34
CA GLU A 296 -10.89 -11.27 -8.02
C GLU A 296 -10.68 -12.44 -7.06
N ILE A 297 -9.61 -12.35 -6.26
CA ILE A 297 -9.37 -13.20 -5.09
C ILE A 297 -9.43 -12.29 -3.87
N SER A 298 -10.43 -12.53 -3.01
CA SER A 298 -10.66 -11.72 -1.81
C SER A 298 -10.43 -12.58 -0.57
N THR A 299 -9.46 -12.19 0.25
CA THR A 299 -9.04 -12.94 1.44
C THR A 299 -9.02 -12.02 2.65
N VAL A 300 -9.48 -12.54 3.79
CA VAL A 300 -9.22 -11.93 5.10
C VAL A 300 -8.00 -12.59 5.68
N TYR A 301 -6.97 -11.78 5.91
CA TYR A 301 -5.74 -12.21 6.56
C TYR A 301 -5.71 -11.72 8.01
N LYS A 302 -5.14 -12.52 8.91
CA LYS A 302 -4.66 -12.04 10.21
C LYS A 302 -3.15 -11.88 10.12
N VAL A 303 -2.68 -10.64 10.18
CA VAL A 303 -1.25 -10.31 10.16
C VAL A 303 -0.79 -10.14 11.59
N SER A 304 0.23 -10.88 12.02
CA SER A 304 0.76 -10.79 13.38
C SER A 304 2.26 -10.61 13.42
N PHE A 305 2.74 -9.80 14.37
CA PHE A 305 4.16 -9.52 14.59
C PHE A 305 4.34 -8.95 16.00
N LYS A 306 5.60 -8.89 16.45
CA LYS A 306 5.96 -8.16 17.68
C LYS A 306 6.36 -6.74 17.34
N ASP A 307 5.92 -5.82 18.18
CA ASP A 307 6.37 -4.43 18.09
C ASP A 307 7.67 -4.18 18.87
N ASN A 308 8.19 -2.95 18.78
CA ASN A 308 9.44 -2.58 19.45
C ASN A 308 9.35 -2.66 20.99
N GLU A 309 8.15 -2.65 21.57
CA GLU A 309 7.90 -2.84 23.00
C GLU A 309 7.78 -4.34 23.38
N ASN A 310 7.83 -5.24 22.39
CA ASN A 310 7.58 -6.68 22.47
C ASN A 310 6.12 -7.07 22.65
N ASP A 311 5.19 -6.15 22.39
CA ASP A 311 3.77 -6.47 22.38
C ASP A 311 3.43 -7.24 21.10
N GLU A 312 2.67 -8.33 21.25
CA GLU A 312 2.18 -9.11 20.13
C GLU A 312 0.94 -8.42 19.55
N LEU A 313 1.08 -7.95 18.31
CA LEU A 313 0.00 -7.32 17.57
C LEU A 313 -0.56 -8.33 16.56
N SER A 314 -1.89 -8.41 16.49
CA SER A 314 -2.61 -9.17 15.46
C SER A 314 -3.68 -8.29 14.84
N ILE A 315 -3.57 -8.04 13.53
CA ILE A 315 -4.42 -7.09 12.84
C ILE A 315 -5.15 -7.83 11.69
N PRO A 316 -6.49 -7.83 11.67
CA PRO A 316 -7.25 -8.40 10.57
C PRO A 316 -7.27 -7.42 9.37
N PHE A 317 -6.91 -7.93 8.19
CA PHE A 317 -6.94 -7.18 6.93
C PHE A 317 -7.85 -7.84 5.92
N ALA A 318 -8.67 -7.04 5.25
CA ALA A 318 -9.32 -7.44 4.01
C ALA A 318 -8.41 -7.08 2.82
N VAL A 319 -8.09 -8.09 2.02
CA VAL A 319 -7.27 -7.97 0.81
C VAL A 319 -8.09 -8.43 -0.38
N ARG A 320 -8.19 -7.59 -1.41
CA ARG A 320 -8.90 -7.87 -2.66
C ARG A 320 -7.92 -7.75 -3.81
N ALA A 321 -7.51 -8.86 -4.39
CA ALA A 321 -6.54 -8.90 -5.47
C ALA A 321 -7.22 -9.15 -6.82
N PHE A 322 -6.89 -8.37 -7.83
CA PHE A 322 -7.28 -8.61 -9.21
C PHE A 322 -6.23 -9.43 -9.95
N ILE A 323 -6.71 -10.25 -10.86
CA ILE A 323 -5.88 -11.20 -11.61
C ILE A 323 -5.78 -10.72 -13.06
N ASN A 324 -4.56 -10.59 -13.55
CA ASN A 324 -4.27 -10.49 -14.98
C ASN A 324 -3.72 -11.81 -15.48
N LYS A 325 -4.03 -12.13 -16.73
CA LYS A 325 -3.51 -13.30 -17.44
C LYS A 325 -3.14 -12.95 -18.87
N ASP A 326 -2.22 -13.74 -19.42
CA ASP A 326 -1.91 -13.75 -20.85
C ASP A 326 -1.29 -15.11 -21.24
N GLU A 327 -1.30 -15.46 -22.52
CA GLU A 327 -0.57 -16.60 -23.06
C GLU A 327 0.93 -16.29 -23.20
N ASP A 328 1.28 -15.01 -23.37
CA ASP A 328 2.67 -14.54 -23.40
C ASP A 328 3.00 -13.80 -22.10
N ALA A 329 3.95 -14.33 -21.32
CA ALA A 329 4.40 -13.71 -20.08
C ALA A 329 4.87 -12.25 -20.26
N SER A 330 5.41 -11.91 -21.43
CA SER A 330 5.92 -10.56 -21.70
C SER A 330 4.80 -9.51 -21.78
N ASP A 331 3.58 -9.90 -22.13
CA ASP A 331 2.41 -9.01 -22.13
C ASP A 331 1.94 -8.66 -20.70
N LEU A 332 2.44 -9.39 -19.69
CA LEU A 332 2.24 -9.10 -18.26
C LEU A 332 3.33 -8.21 -17.66
N ASN A 333 4.31 -7.76 -18.45
CA ASN A 333 5.26 -6.72 -18.07
C ASN A 333 4.58 -5.33 -18.13
N VAL A 334 3.61 -5.13 -17.25
CA VAL A 334 2.78 -3.92 -17.17
C VAL A 334 2.71 -3.41 -15.74
N PRO A 335 2.48 -2.10 -15.55
CA PRO A 335 2.24 -1.56 -14.22
C PRO A 335 0.88 -2.04 -13.70
N GLY A 336 0.72 -2.04 -12.38
CA GLY A 336 -0.46 -2.56 -11.70
C GLY A 336 -1.76 -1.86 -12.09
N TYR A 337 -1.69 -0.58 -12.50
CA TYR A 337 -2.86 0.14 -13.03
C TYR A 337 -3.27 -0.28 -14.44
N LYS A 338 -2.52 -1.10 -15.18
CA LYS A 338 -2.92 -1.52 -16.53
C LYS A 338 -3.52 -2.93 -16.47
N GLN A 339 -4.82 -3.03 -16.71
CA GLN A 339 -5.47 -4.33 -16.92
C GLN A 339 -5.09 -4.89 -18.30
N VAL A 340 -4.77 -6.18 -18.34
CA VAL A 340 -4.46 -6.94 -19.57
C VAL A 340 -5.71 -7.72 -19.99
N ASP A 341 -5.74 -9.04 -19.78
CA ASP A 341 -6.97 -9.83 -19.72
C ASP A 341 -7.16 -10.36 -18.30
N SER A 342 -8.41 -10.43 -17.85
CA SER A 342 -8.77 -10.92 -16.52
C SER A 342 -9.94 -11.91 -16.57
N ARG A 343 -10.39 -12.29 -17.76
CA ARG A 343 -11.54 -13.19 -17.96
C ARG A 343 -11.06 -14.57 -18.39
N PHE A 344 -11.27 -15.57 -17.54
CA PHE A 344 -10.94 -16.96 -17.87
C PHE A 344 -12.08 -17.59 -18.68
N ILE A 345 -11.91 -17.66 -20.00
CA ILE A 345 -12.92 -18.23 -20.92
C ILE A 345 -12.58 -19.70 -21.25
N ASN A 346 -11.30 -20.05 -21.38
CA ASN A 346 -10.81 -21.40 -21.69
C ASN A 346 -9.84 -21.93 -20.61
N ASP A 347 -9.55 -23.23 -20.63
CA ASP A 347 -8.58 -23.93 -19.75
C ASP A 347 -7.16 -23.97 -20.33
N ASP A 348 -6.74 -22.94 -21.06
CA ASP A 348 -5.41 -22.87 -21.64
C ASP A 348 -4.33 -22.69 -20.55
N ASP A 349 -3.10 -23.12 -20.83
CA ASP A 349 -1.94 -22.79 -19.99
C ASP A 349 -1.65 -21.30 -20.13
N LEU A 350 -1.61 -20.59 -19.00
CA LEU A 350 -1.62 -19.14 -18.92
C LEU A 350 -0.55 -18.67 -17.94
N HIS A 351 0.06 -17.53 -18.26
CA HIS A 351 0.82 -16.74 -17.31
C HIS A 351 -0.12 -15.82 -16.56
N ILE A 352 0.14 -15.64 -15.26
CA ILE A 352 -0.79 -14.96 -14.36
C ILE A 352 -0.02 -14.04 -13.42
N THR A 353 -0.57 -12.86 -13.18
CA THR A 353 -0.10 -11.92 -12.16
C THR A 353 -1.25 -11.44 -11.30
N SER A 354 -0.92 -10.98 -10.08
CA SER A 354 -1.90 -10.39 -9.17
C SER A 354 -1.54 -8.94 -8.84
N VAL A 355 -2.58 -8.12 -8.64
CA VAL A 355 -2.46 -6.76 -8.13
C VAL A 355 -3.45 -6.55 -6.99
N ILE A 356 -2.99 -6.06 -5.84
CA ILE A 356 -3.84 -5.75 -4.70
C ILE A 356 -4.58 -4.46 -4.99
N ALA A 357 -5.91 -4.56 -5.16
CA ALA A 357 -6.79 -3.43 -5.47
C ALA A 357 -7.55 -2.91 -4.23
N GLY A 358 -7.84 -3.82 -3.29
CA GLY A 358 -8.40 -3.49 -1.98
C GLY A 358 -7.45 -3.93 -0.87
N PHE A 359 -7.15 -3.03 0.06
CA PHE A 359 -6.34 -3.31 1.24
C PHE A 359 -6.86 -2.43 2.38
N SER A 360 -7.34 -3.03 3.47
CA SER A 360 -7.81 -2.27 4.63
C SER A 360 -7.78 -3.12 5.89
N ILE A 361 -7.47 -2.48 7.02
CA ILE A 361 -7.76 -3.05 8.34
C ILE A 361 -9.27 -3.25 8.44
N LEU A 362 -9.70 -4.40 8.96
CA LEU A 362 -11.10 -4.63 9.29
C LEU A 362 -11.38 -4.11 10.69
N THR A 363 -12.23 -3.09 10.77
CA THR A 363 -12.80 -2.61 12.04
C THR A 363 -14.23 -3.13 12.22
N LYS A 364 -14.83 -2.93 13.40
CA LYS A 364 -16.25 -3.25 13.64
C LYS A 364 -17.17 -2.51 12.66
N ASP A 365 -16.80 -1.28 12.27
CA ASP A 365 -17.60 -0.47 11.35
C ASP A 365 -17.58 -1.00 9.90
N ASP A 366 -16.49 -1.67 9.50
CA ASP A 366 -16.36 -2.25 8.16
C ASP A 366 -16.99 -3.65 8.08
N ALA A 367 -17.25 -4.26 9.24
CA ALA A 367 -17.75 -5.63 9.37
C ALA A 367 -19.22 -5.79 8.96
N ASP A 368 -19.96 -4.69 8.83
CA ASP A 368 -21.38 -4.69 8.50
C ASP A 368 -21.63 -4.64 6.98
N ALA A 369 -20.68 -4.14 6.19
CA ALA A 369 -20.82 -4.06 4.74
C ALA A 369 -20.55 -5.41 4.07
N ALA A 370 -21.45 -5.86 3.20
CA ALA A 370 -21.31 -7.11 2.46
C ALA A 370 -20.47 -6.93 1.19
N PHE A 371 -19.19 -7.33 1.25
CA PHE A 371 -18.26 -7.22 0.13
C PHE A 371 -17.37 -8.45 -0.08
N LEU A 372 -17.39 -9.42 0.85
CA LEU A 372 -16.81 -10.74 0.65
C LEU A 372 -17.87 -11.65 0.02
N GLU A 373 -17.49 -12.80 -0.51
CA GLU A 373 -18.47 -13.78 -1.00
C GLU A 373 -18.24 -15.18 -0.43
N LYS A 374 -19.33 -15.84 -0.07
CA LYS A 374 -19.33 -17.25 0.27
C LYS A 374 -20.25 -17.96 -0.69
N ASP A 375 -19.69 -18.85 -1.50
CA ASP A 375 -20.44 -19.66 -2.45
C ASP A 375 -21.28 -18.82 -3.45
N GLY A 376 -20.69 -17.70 -3.90
CA GLY A 376 -21.30 -16.73 -4.82
C GLY A 376 -22.33 -15.79 -4.18
N VAL A 377 -22.48 -15.82 -2.85
CA VAL A 377 -23.38 -14.92 -2.12
C VAL A 377 -22.56 -13.90 -1.34
N LYS A 378 -22.86 -12.61 -1.54
CA LYS A 378 -22.22 -11.53 -0.78
C LYS A 378 -22.51 -11.68 0.72
N VAL A 379 -21.46 -11.62 1.52
CA VAL A 379 -21.49 -11.71 2.98
C VAL A 379 -20.66 -10.59 3.59
N SER A 380 -21.09 -10.09 4.74
CA SER A 380 -20.31 -9.12 5.50
C SER A 380 -19.23 -9.83 6.33
N PRO A 381 -18.06 -9.20 6.56
CA PRO A 381 -17.00 -9.81 7.37
C PRO A 381 -17.49 -10.20 8.78
N GLY A 382 -18.34 -9.38 9.41
CA GLY A 382 -18.89 -9.64 10.74
C GLY A 382 -19.88 -10.81 10.79
N ALA A 383 -20.44 -11.23 9.65
CA ALA A 383 -21.30 -12.40 9.56
C ALA A 383 -20.50 -13.72 9.45
N ILE A 384 -19.19 -13.66 9.20
CA ILE A 384 -18.32 -14.84 9.10
C ILE A 384 -17.76 -15.14 10.50
N PRO A 385 -18.10 -16.29 11.13
CA PRO A 385 -17.74 -16.57 12.52
C PRO A 385 -16.24 -16.51 12.82
N GLU A 386 -15.40 -16.94 11.89
CA GLU A 386 -13.94 -16.93 12.01
C GLU A 386 -13.40 -15.50 12.01
N VAL A 387 -13.89 -14.66 11.09
CA VAL A 387 -13.51 -13.25 10.98
C VAL A 387 -14.05 -12.42 12.15
N ALA A 388 -15.30 -12.63 12.55
CA ALA A 388 -15.94 -11.94 13.66
C ALA A 388 -15.21 -12.13 15.00
N LYS A 389 -14.46 -13.24 15.18
CA LYS A 389 -13.63 -13.45 16.37
C LYS A 389 -12.43 -12.50 16.43
N LEU A 390 -11.91 -12.07 15.28
CA LEU A 390 -10.76 -11.16 15.18
C LEU A 390 -11.12 -9.69 15.42
N LEU A 391 -12.40 -9.36 15.29
CA LEU A 391 -12.91 -7.99 15.43
C LEU A 391 -13.27 -7.62 16.87
N LYS A 392 -12.99 -8.49 17.85
CA LYS A 392 -13.54 -8.37 19.21
C LYS A 392 -12.81 -7.34 20.07
#